data_AF-A0A2P1P7G8-F1
#
_entry.id   AF-A0A2P1P7G8-F1
#
_cell.length_a   1.000
_cell.length_b   1.000
_cell.length_c   1.000
_cell.angle_alpha   90.00
_cell.angle_beta   90.00
_cell.angle_gamma   90.00
#
_symmetry.space_group_name_H-M   'P 1'
#
loop_
_entity.id
_entity.type
_entity.pdbx_description
1 polymer ?
#
loop_
_entity_poly.entity_id
_entity_poly.type
_entity_poly.pdbx_seq_one_letter_code
_entity_poly.pdbx_strand_id
1 'polypeptide(L)'
;MITLLASITGFFSSILPEILKLLKDKNDKKHELEVFDRQIKFSKLKEKYQLDELDARADILEQTALYSTYKTGIGWLDALNGTIRPILAYSFFLMYCGIKTLQYLAIKNGGGELYQYVQVLWTVDDQAIFAGIISFYFGHRTFSKFLRNKEL
;
A
#
# COMPACT_ATOMS: atom_id res chain seq x y z
N MET A 1 9.60 -85.57 -2.75
CA MET A 1 8.80 -84.47 -3.34
C MET A 1 8.57 -83.32 -2.36
N ILE A 2 8.38 -83.59 -1.06
CA ILE A 2 8.22 -82.57 0.00
C ILE A 2 9.46 -81.66 0.19
N THR A 3 10.67 -82.17 -0.05
CA THR A 3 11.92 -81.41 0.01
C THR A 3 12.03 -80.33 -1.08
N LEU A 4 11.47 -80.59 -2.27
CA LEU A 4 11.46 -79.62 -3.37
C LEU A 4 10.51 -78.45 -3.05
N LEU A 5 9.32 -78.76 -2.52
CA LEU A 5 8.37 -77.77 -2.05
C LEU A 5 8.94 -76.94 -0.89
N ALA A 6 9.54 -77.56 0.12
CA ALA A 6 10.18 -76.86 1.23
C ALA A 6 11.31 -75.91 0.79
N SER A 7 12.11 -76.30 -0.21
CA SER A 7 13.17 -75.45 -0.77
C SER A 7 12.63 -74.22 -1.51
N ILE A 8 11.51 -74.38 -2.23
CA ILE A 8 10.86 -73.28 -2.95
C ILE A 8 10.21 -72.32 -1.96
N THR A 9 9.52 -72.81 -0.92
CA THR A 9 8.90 -71.95 0.09
C THR A 9 9.94 -71.18 0.91
N GLY A 10 11.08 -71.79 1.23
CA GLY A 10 12.20 -71.12 1.88
C GLY A 10 12.83 -70.02 1.03
N PHE A 11 12.93 -70.24 -0.28
CA PHE A 11 13.43 -69.24 -1.23
C PHE A 11 12.48 -68.04 -1.37
N PHE A 12 11.17 -68.26 -1.50
CA PHE A 12 10.19 -67.17 -1.55
C PHE A 12 10.07 -66.40 -0.24
N SER A 13 10.24 -67.06 0.91
CA SER A 13 10.29 -66.41 2.23
C SER A 13 11.48 -65.46 2.36
N SER A 14 12.61 -65.77 1.71
CA SER A 14 13.80 -64.90 1.69
C SER A 14 13.64 -63.66 0.80
N ILE A 15 12.72 -63.66 -0.17
CA ILE A 15 12.54 -62.56 -1.14
C ILE A 15 11.52 -61.52 -0.62
N LEU A 16 10.54 -61.96 0.17
CA LEU A 16 9.56 -61.10 0.86
C LEU A 16 10.17 -59.88 1.61
N PRO A 17 11.21 -60.06 2.46
CA PRO A 17 11.83 -58.93 3.16
C PRO A 17 12.51 -57.93 2.21
N GLU A 18 13.07 -58.40 1.09
CA GLU A 18 13.70 -57.54 0.08
C GLU A 18 12.68 -56.64 -0.63
N ILE A 19 11.51 -57.20 -1.00
CA ILE A 19 10.41 -56.47 -1.64
C ILE A 19 9.81 -55.42 -0.69
N LEU A 20 9.63 -55.78 0.59
CA LEU A 20 9.14 -54.86 1.61
C LEU A 20 10.11 -53.69 1.84
N LYS A 21 11.42 -53.94 1.83
CA LYS A 21 12.43 -52.88 1.92
C LYS A 21 12.34 -51.91 0.74
N LEU A 22 12.26 -52.42 -0.50
CA LEU A 22 12.13 -51.56 -1.69
C LEU A 22 10.86 -50.70 -1.68
N LEU A 23 9.74 -51.26 -1.23
CA LEU A 23 8.48 -50.52 -1.05
C LEU A 23 8.61 -49.43 0.02
N LYS A 24 9.23 -49.77 1.15
CA LYS A 24 9.46 -48.83 2.25
C LYS A 24 10.39 -47.69 1.82
N ASP A 25 11.53 -48.00 1.20
CA ASP A 25 12.48 -47.02 0.68
C ASP A 25 11.82 -46.06 -0.32
N LYS A 26 10.93 -46.57 -1.18
CA LYS A 26 10.18 -45.73 -2.13
C LYS A 26 9.19 -44.81 -1.41
N ASN A 27 8.55 -45.28 -0.35
CA ASN A 27 7.60 -44.50 0.43
C ASN A 27 8.31 -43.42 1.26
N ASP A 28 9.45 -43.76 1.86
CA ASP A 28 10.28 -42.86 2.65
C ASP A 28 10.83 -41.72 1.76
N LYS A 29 11.37 -42.05 0.58
CA LYS A 29 11.81 -41.03 -0.41
C LYS A 29 10.67 -40.12 -0.87
N LYS A 30 9.47 -40.68 -1.08
CA LYS A 30 8.29 -39.88 -1.44
C LYS A 30 7.91 -38.93 -0.30
N HIS A 31 7.99 -39.39 0.94
CA HIS A 31 7.72 -38.57 2.12
C HIS A 31 8.75 -37.46 2.29
N GLU A 32 10.04 -37.76 2.11
CA GLU A 32 11.12 -36.76 2.13
C GLU A 32 10.92 -35.68 1.06
N LEU A 33 10.57 -36.07 -0.17
CA LEU A 33 10.23 -35.12 -1.24
C LEU A 33 9.03 -34.25 -0.88
N GLU A 34 7.99 -34.82 -0.26
CA GLU A 34 6.83 -34.05 0.17
C GLU A 34 7.18 -33.03 1.27
N VAL A 35 8.03 -33.41 2.23
CA VAL A 35 8.52 -32.50 3.26
C VAL A 35 9.33 -31.36 2.63
N PHE A 36 10.22 -31.69 1.68
CA PHE A 36 11.02 -30.70 0.97
C PHE A 36 10.15 -29.72 0.16
N ASP A 37 9.14 -30.23 -0.55
CA ASP A 37 8.16 -29.40 -1.27
C ASP A 37 7.38 -28.46 -0.35
N ARG A 38 6.98 -28.94 0.84
CA ARG A 38 6.31 -28.10 1.85
C ARG A 38 7.23 -26.99 2.35
N GLN A 39 8.52 -27.28 2.55
CA GLN A 39 9.51 -26.27 2.93
C GLN A 39 9.70 -25.23 1.83
N ILE A 40 9.82 -25.65 0.56
CA ILE A 40 9.91 -24.71 -0.58
C ILE A 40 8.67 -23.81 -0.65
N LYS A 41 7.47 -24.39 -0.52
CA LYS A 41 6.22 -23.61 -0.52
C LYS A 41 6.19 -22.58 0.60
N PHE A 42 6.60 -22.97 1.81
CA PHE A 42 6.69 -22.07 2.95
C PHE A 42 7.71 -20.93 2.70
N SER A 43 8.88 -21.25 2.16
CA SER A 43 9.90 -20.25 1.81
C SER A 43 9.40 -19.26 0.76
N LYS A 44 8.71 -19.73 -0.29
CA LYS A 44 8.09 -18.86 -1.31
C LYS A 44 7.03 -17.94 -0.73
N LEU A 45 6.19 -18.45 0.16
CA LEU A 45 5.18 -17.65 0.87
C LEU A 45 5.86 -16.57 1.73
N LYS A 46 6.89 -16.94 2.47
CA LYS A 46 7.66 -16.02 3.31
C LYS A 46 8.31 -14.91 2.49
N GLU A 47 8.96 -15.25 1.37
CA GLU A 47 9.57 -14.28 0.45
C GLU A 47 8.52 -13.31 -0.10
N LYS A 48 7.35 -13.82 -0.53
CA LYS A 48 6.24 -12.97 -0.96
C LYS A 48 5.79 -11.99 0.12
N TYR A 49 5.59 -12.45 1.35
CA TYR A 49 5.22 -11.55 2.46
C TYR A 49 6.31 -10.52 2.78
N GLN A 50 7.58 -10.87 2.64
CA GLN A 50 8.68 -9.93 2.82
C GLN A 50 8.72 -8.87 1.74
N LEU A 51 8.44 -9.23 0.48
CA LEU A 51 8.30 -8.27 -0.62
C LEU A 51 7.11 -7.33 -0.37
N ASP A 52 5.95 -7.86 0.00
CA ASP A 52 4.77 -7.07 0.34
C ASP A 52 5.05 -6.09 1.52
N GLU A 53 5.83 -6.52 2.52
CA GLU A 53 6.25 -5.66 3.63
C GLU A 53 7.27 -4.60 3.19
N LEU A 54 8.22 -4.96 2.33
CA LEU A 54 9.22 -4.04 1.79
C LEU A 54 8.56 -2.93 0.98
N ASP A 55 7.60 -3.28 0.12
CA ASP A 55 6.81 -2.33 -0.66
C ASP A 55 5.98 -1.42 0.26
N ALA A 56 5.31 -1.99 1.26
CA ALA A 56 4.58 -1.19 2.24
C ALA A 56 5.49 -0.23 3.03
N ARG A 57 6.73 -0.66 3.34
CA ARG A 57 7.73 0.19 3.99
C ARG A 57 8.29 1.24 3.04
N ALA A 58 8.49 0.93 1.76
CA ALA A 58 8.92 1.89 0.76
C ALA A 58 7.88 3.00 0.57
N ASP A 59 6.59 2.65 0.48
CA ASP A 59 5.47 3.60 0.46
C ASP A 59 5.48 4.53 1.69
N ILE A 60 5.72 3.95 2.87
CA ILE A 60 5.83 4.73 4.12
C ILE A 60 7.05 5.63 4.08
N LEU A 61 8.21 5.14 3.65
CA LEU A 61 9.46 5.92 3.59
C LEU A 61 9.37 7.06 2.57
N GLU A 62 8.73 6.84 1.42
CA GLU A 62 8.50 7.89 0.43
C GLU A 62 7.58 8.97 1.00
N GLN A 63 6.47 8.59 1.65
CA GLN A 63 5.63 9.55 2.37
C GLN A 63 6.44 10.28 3.44
N THR A 64 7.20 9.55 4.24
CA THR A 64 8.01 10.14 5.32
C THR A 64 9.07 11.07 4.76
N ALA A 65 9.66 10.80 3.59
CA ALA A 65 10.63 11.65 2.91
C ALA A 65 9.98 12.92 2.34
N LEU A 66 8.78 12.80 1.76
CA LEU A 66 7.97 13.95 1.31
C LEU A 66 7.56 14.87 2.47
N TYR A 67 7.37 14.29 3.68
CA TYR A 67 7.02 15.03 4.89
C TYR A 67 8.23 15.38 5.78
N SER A 68 9.40 14.76 5.60
CA SER A 68 10.61 15.07 6.36
C SER A 68 11.20 16.35 5.81
N THR A 69 10.76 17.45 6.41
CA THR A 69 11.42 18.74 6.28
C THR A 69 12.88 18.55 6.71
N TYR A 70 13.82 18.97 5.85
CA TYR A 70 15.26 18.99 6.14
C TYR A 70 15.47 19.52 7.56
N LYS A 71 15.90 18.65 8.49
CA LYS A 71 16.21 19.08 9.85
C LYS A 71 17.59 19.73 9.82
N THR A 72 17.61 21.05 9.81
CA THR A 72 18.84 21.84 9.91
C THR A 72 19.47 21.74 11.31
N GLY A 73 18.77 21.14 12.29
CA GLY A 73 19.24 20.97 13.66
C GLY A 73 18.99 22.21 14.53
N ILE A 74 18.38 23.25 13.95
CA ILE A 74 18.03 24.49 14.62
C ILE A 74 16.51 24.51 14.80
N GLY A 75 16.05 24.26 16.03
CA GLY A 75 14.63 24.00 16.33
C GLY A 75 13.66 25.11 15.90
N TRP A 76 14.09 26.37 15.88
CA TRP A 76 13.23 27.47 15.42
C TRP A 76 13.11 27.54 13.90
N LEU A 77 14.15 27.15 13.15
CA LEU A 77 14.16 27.18 11.68
C LEU A 77 13.39 25.98 11.11
N ASP A 78 13.51 24.81 11.74
CA ASP A 78 12.74 23.62 11.38
C ASP A 78 11.25 23.79 11.72
N ALA A 79 10.92 24.45 12.85
CA ALA A 79 9.54 24.82 13.19
C ALA A 79 8.98 25.88 12.22
N LEU A 80 9.80 26.82 11.76
CA LEU A 80 9.41 27.80 10.75
C LEU A 80 9.11 27.12 9.41
N ASN A 81 10.00 26.24 8.91
CA ASN A 81 9.73 25.47 7.69
C ASN A 81 8.47 24.59 7.79
N GLY A 82 8.24 23.97 8.95
CA GLY A 82 7.01 23.22 9.20
C GLY A 82 5.75 24.06 9.14
N THR A 83 5.85 25.37 9.42
CA THR A 83 4.71 26.30 9.41
C THR A 83 4.54 27.07 8.10
N ILE A 84 5.55 27.16 7.21
CA ILE A 84 5.45 27.87 5.92
C ILE A 84 4.29 27.33 5.06
N ARG A 85 4.12 26.01 5.00
CA ARG A 85 3.03 25.38 4.23
C ARG A 85 1.64 25.79 4.78
N PRO A 86 1.36 25.65 6.10
CA PRO A 86 0.16 26.22 6.71
C PRO A 86 0.01 27.73 6.53
N ILE A 87 1.09 28.51 6.70
CA ILE A 87 1.07 29.97 6.66
C ILE A 87 0.70 30.47 5.26
N LEU A 88 1.30 29.92 4.20
CA LEU A 88 0.94 30.27 2.84
C LEU A 88 -0.52 29.90 2.56
N ALA A 89 -0.96 28.71 2.95
CA ALA A 89 -2.35 28.29 2.76
C ALA A 89 -3.35 29.23 3.47
N TYR A 90 -3.08 29.57 4.73
CA TYR A 90 -3.91 30.50 5.50
C TYR A 90 -3.84 31.92 4.95
N SER A 91 -2.69 32.38 4.45
CA SER A 91 -2.54 33.72 3.89
C SER A 91 -3.36 33.89 2.60
N PHE A 92 -3.29 32.91 1.70
CA PHE A 92 -4.12 32.89 0.49
C PHE A 92 -5.61 32.79 0.82
N PHE A 93 -5.99 31.97 1.82
CA PHE A 93 -7.37 31.85 2.27
C PHE A 93 -7.90 33.15 2.90
N LEU A 94 -7.11 33.79 3.78
CA LEU A 94 -7.48 35.07 4.40
C LEU A 94 -7.60 36.19 3.37
N MET A 95 -6.68 36.24 2.40
CA MET A 95 -6.76 37.19 1.29
C MET A 95 -8.04 36.96 0.46
N TYR A 96 -8.35 35.71 0.14
CA TYR A 96 -9.58 35.33 -0.58
C TYR A 96 -10.84 35.75 0.20
N CYS A 97 -10.91 35.45 1.50
CA CYS A 97 -12.00 35.89 2.37
C CYS A 97 -12.12 37.43 2.42
N GLY A 98 -11.00 38.15 2.45
CA GLY A 98 -10.96 39.60 2.41
C GLY A 98 -11.56 40.16 1.12
N ILE A 99 -11.15 39.63 -0.04
CA ILE A 99 -11.68 40.05 -1.34
C ILE A 99 -13.19 39.77 -1.44
N LYS A 100 -13.65 38.59 -1.02
CA LYS A 100 -15.09 38.27 -1.02
C LYS A 100 -15.89 39.15 -0.08
N THR A 101 -15.33 39.53 1.07
CA THR A 101 -15.95 40.47 2.01
C THR A 101 -16.08 41.88 1.39
N LEU A 102 -15.05 42.35 0.69
CA LEU A 102 -15.09 43.63 -0.03
C LEU A 102 -16.11 43.60 -1.18
N GLN A 103 -16.18 42.49 -1.92
CA GLN A 103 -17.15 42.29 -3.00
C GLN A 103 -18.60 42.30 -2.47
N TYR A 104 -18.84 41.63 -1.33
CA TYR A 104 -20.11 41.65 -0.63
C TYR A 104 -20.51 43.07 -0.19
N LEU A 105 -19.57 43.82 0.40
CA LEU A 105 -19.81 45.20 0.83
C LEU A 105 -20.11 46.12 -0.37
N ALA A 106 -19.41 45.95 -1.50
CA ALA A 106 -19.64 46.72 -2.72
C ALA A 106 -21.06 46.50 -3.29
N ILE A 107 -21.54 45.24 -3.32
CA ILE A 107 -22.89 44.90 -3.79
C ILE A 107 -23.96 45.47 -2.84
N LYS A 108 -23.75 45.34 -1.52
CA LYS A 108 -24.66 45.86 -0.50
C LYS A 108 -24.76 47.39 -0.57
N ASN A 109 -23.64 48.08 -0.74
CA ASN A 109 -23.60 49.54 -0.88
C ASN A 109 -24.17 50.02 -2.22
N GLY A 110 -24.11 49.20 -3.27
CA GLY A 110 -24.75 49.45 -4.57
C GLY A 110 -26.26 49.21 -4.59
N GLY A 111 -26.88 48.83 -3.46
CA GLY A 111 -28.32 48.58 -3.37
C GLY A 111 -28.79 47.25 -3.99
N GLY A 112 -27.84 46.36 -4.34
CA GLY A 112 -28.15 45.08 -4.96
C GLY A 112 -28.55 44.01 -3.94
N GLU A 113 -29.61 43.25 -4.24
CA GLU A 113 -29.95 42.06 -3.46
C GLU A 113 -28.98 40.91 -3.76
N LEU A 114 -28.38 40.33 -2.71
CA LEU A 114 -27.35 39.29 -2.82
C LEU A 114 -27.75 38.11 -3.71
N TYR A 115 -29.04 37.76 -3.72
CA TYR A 115 -29.58 36.65 -4.50
C TYR A 115 -29.36 36.84 -6.02
N GLN A 116 -29.42 38.07 -6.52
CA GLN A 116 -29.23 38.36 -7.95
C GLN A 116 -27.77 38.26 -8.39
N TYR A 117 -26.82 38.36 -7.44
CA TYR A 117 -25.39 38.37 -7.74
C TYR A 117 -24.68 37.07 -7.37
N VAL A 118 -25.41 36.01 -6.97
CA VAL A 118 -24.80 34.71 -6.59
C VAL A 118 -23.90 34.16 -7.69
N GLN A 119 -24.32 34.27 -8.96
CA GLN A 119 -23.52 33.80 -10.11
C GLN A 119 -22.28 34.66 -10.38
N VAL A 120 -22.26 35.90 -9.91
CA VAL A 120 -21.11 36.82 -10.01
C VAL A 120 -20.19 36.66 -8.80
N LEU A 121 -20.75 36.28 -7.65
CA LEU A 121 -20.02 36.05 -6.40
C LEU A 121 -19.35 34.67 -6.36
N TRP A 122 -19.90 33.68 -7.07
CA TRP A 122 -19.42 32.30 -7.14
C TRP A 122 -19.11 31.91 -8.58
N THR A 123 -17.88 32.21 -9.00
CA THR A 123 -17.41 32.02 -10.37
C THR A 123 -16.80 30.63 -10.57
N VAL A 124 -16.52 30.29 -11.83
CA VAL A 124 -15.80 29.05 -12.19
C VAL A 124 -14.40 29.03 -11.58
N ASP A 125 -13.74 30.19 -11.45
CA ASP A 125 -12.43 30.30 -10.82
C ASP A 125 -12.49 29.98 -9.32
N ASP A 126 -13.53 30.43 -8.61
CA ASP A 126 -13.75 30.10 -7.19
C ASP A 126 -13.96 28.59 -7.00
N GLN A 127 -14.70 27.96 -7.91
CA GLN A 127 -14.92 26.51 -7.92
C GLN A 127 -13.61 25.76 -8.16
N ALA A 128 -12.76 26.24 -9.07
CA ALA A 128 -11.45 25.64 -9.36
C ALA A 128 -10.51 25.74 -8.15
N ILE A 129 -10.49 26.89 -7.46
CA ILE A 129 -9.72 27.06 -6.21
C ILE A 129 -10.22 26.09 -5.14
N PHE A 130 -11.54 25.95 -4.98
CA PHE A 130 -12.13 25.05 -3.99
C PHE A 130 -11.83 23.57 -4.31
N ALA A 131 -11.94 23.18 -5.57
CA ALA A 131 -11.56 21.85 -6.04
C ALA A 131 -10.07 21.57 -5.83
N GLY A 132 -9.20 22.57 -6.06
CA GLY A 132 -7.77 22.49 -5.78
C GLY A 132 -7.45 22.27 -4.31
N ILE A 133 -8.14 22.97 -3.40
CA ILE A 133 -7.97 22.79 -1.94
C ILE A 133 -8.41 21.39 -1.51
N ILE A 134 -9.56 20.91 -2.00
CA ILE A 134 -10.04 19.55 -1.73
C ILE A 134 -9.03 18.54 -2.26
N SER A 135 -8.53 18.71 -3.49
CA SER A 135 -7.52 17.82 -4.07
C SER A 135 -6.20 17.86 -3.32
N PHE A 136 -5.80 19.00 -2.75
CA PHE A 136 -4.59 19.08 -1.93
C PHE A 136 -4.74 18.29 -0.61
N TYR A 137 -5.87 18.42 0.07
CA TYR A 137 -6.12 17.73 1.35
C TYR A 137 -6.46 16.24 1.18
N PHE A 138 -7.16 15.85 0.11
CA PHE A 138 -7.67 14.48 -0.09
C PHE A 138 -7.00 13.72 -1.24
N GLY A 139 -6.33 14.41 -2.18
CA GLY A 139 -5.73 13.81 -3.37
C GLY A 139 -4.53 12.92 -3.07
N HIS A 140 -3.71 13.26 -2.08
CA HIS A 140 -2.51 12.46 -1.75
C HIS A 140 -2.84 11.04 -1.26
N ARG A 141 -4.02 10.83 -0.68
CA ARG A 141 -4.46 9.52 -0.16
C ARG A 141 -5.27 8.70 -1.17
N THR A 142 -5.79 9.34 -2.22
CA THR A 142 -6.68 8.74 -3.22
C THR A 142 -5.92 8.42 -4.52
N PHE A 143 -4.97 9.26 -4.91
CA PHE A 143 -4.23 9.09 -6.16
C PHE A 143 -3.23 7.92 -6.12
N SER A 144 -2.58 7.66 -4.97
CA SER A 144 -1.63 6.54 -4.85
C SER A 144 -2.30 5.17 -4.97
N LYS A 145 -3.57 5.04 -4.53
CA LYS A 145 -4.33 3.79 -4.66
C LYS A 145 -4.83 3.54 -6.07
N PHE A 146 -5.07 4.59 -6.86
CA PHE A 146 -5.66 4.47 -8.20
C PHE A 146 -4.63 4.15 -9.28
N LEU A 147 -3.39 4.65 -9.16
CA LEU A 147 -2.29 4.25 -10.06
C LEU A 147 -1.88 2.78 -9.86
N ARG A 148 -1.89 2.28 -8.62
CA ARG A 148 -1.50 0.89 -8.31
C ARG A 148 -2.45 -0.17 -8.89
N ASN A 149 -3.72 0.17 -9.10
CA ASN A 149 -4.71 -0.75 -9.67
C ASN A 149 -4.67 -0.83 -11.21
N LYS A 150 -3.81 -0.04 -11.86
CA LYS A 150 -3.69 -0.03 -13.33
C LYS A 150 -2.51 -0.87 -13.84
N GLU A 151 -1.64 -1.33 -12.94
CA GLU A 151 -0.48 -2.18 -13.25
C GLU A 151 -0.65 -3.66 -12.84
N LEU A 152 -1.86 -4.04 -12.42
CA LEU A 152 -2.28 -5.45 -12.23
C LEU A 152 -3.23 -5.86 -13.35
#